data_AF-A0A8C7ZUK7-F1
#
_entry.id   AF-A0A8C7ZUK7-F1
#
_cell.length_a   1.000
_cell.length_b   1.000
_cell.length_c   1.000
_cell.angle_alpha   90.00
_cell.angle_beta   90.00
_cell.angle_gamma   90.00
#
_symmetry.space_group_name_H-M   'P 1'
#
loop_
_entity.id
_entity.type
_entity.pdbx_description
1 polymer ?
#
loop_
_entity_poly.entity_id
_entity_poly.type
_entity_poly.pdbx_seq_one_letter_code
_entity_poly.pdbx_strand_id
1 'polypeptide(L)'
;IPKESFIHTPGLHLLLFTANILESINEDAFISLPHLEYLFIENNQINSISPHAFRGLKTLVHLSLAYNNLETLPRDLFRGLDALTKVDLRGNHFTCDCKLKWLVEWIFSTNATVDQVYCKGPASHLDKSINDLEPQSFDCITTELASHQSLKFESISVEAFFFENNQYVVFAQPFIGKCSFLEWDHVEMLFRTRYDDIDSTSTVICKPLVIDNQLFVIVAQLFGGSHIYKRDSSANKFIKLQGIDILRIRKPNDIETFSIDGESFFVIADSSKAGTTTIYKWNGNGFYSHQSLHPWYRDTDVEYLEISSKPHLILSSSSQRPVIYQWNRTTKLFERRTDIPEMEDVYAVKHFQVDSDLFICLTRFIGDSKVMRWDGALFREAQTMPSRGSMVFQPFAVGSWQYAILGNDYSFTQVYRWDAKKGEFVRFQELNIQAPRAFSPVAIDNRQFLVASSFKGKTQIFEHRIIDLSN
;
A
#
# COMPACT_ATOMS: atom_id res chain seq x y z
N ILE A 1 5.41 -10.41 41.69
CA ILE A 1 6.49 -9.92 42.57
C ILE A 1 6.56 -8.41 42.43
N PRO A 2 6.14 -7.66 43.45
CA PRO A 2 6.17 -6.20 43.45
C PRO A 2 7.60 -5.61 43.41
N LYS A 3 7.68 -4.32 43.11
CA LYS A 3 8.90 -3.51 43.18
C LYS A 3 9.52 -3.56 44.58
N GLU A 4 10.85 -3.63 44.66
CA GLU A 4 11.62 -3.53 45.93
C GLU A 4 11.21 -4.54 47.02
N SER A 5 10.70 -5.71 46.63
CA SER A 5 10.13 -6.69 47.58
C SER A 5 11.12 -7.22 48.63
N PHE A 6 12.43 -7.05 48.42
CA PHE A 6 13.49 -7.64 49.24
C PHE A 6 14.43 -6.60 49.88
N ILE A 7 13.96 -5.36 50.05
CA ILE A 7 14.78 -4.25 50.59
C ILE A 7 15.39 -4.55 51.98
N HIS A 8 14.72 -5.36 52.79
CA HIS A 8 15.16 -5.70 54.14
C HIS A 8 16.07 -6.93 54.21
N THR A 9 16.40 -7.55 53.07
CA THR A 9 17.22 -8.77 52.98
C THR A 9 18.32 -8.64 51.91
N PRO A 10 19.22 -7.64 51.99
CA PRO A 10 20.20 -7.37 50.93
C PRO A 10 21.31 -8.45 50.80
N GLY A 11 21.48 -9.31 51.82
CA GLY A 11 22.50 -10.36 51.85
C GLY A 11 22.10 -11.69 51.20
N LEU A 12 21.00 -11.75 50.46
CA LEU A 12 20.54 -12.98 49.81
C LEU A 12 21.45 -13.36 48.64
N HIS A 13 21.81 -14.64 48.58
CA HIS A 13 22.57 -15.24 47.47
C HIS A 13 21.71 -16.17 46.60
N LEU A 14 20.61 -16.72 47.16
CA LEU A 14 19.69 -17.60 46.46
C LEU A 14 18.24 -17.22 46.77
N LEU A 15 17.41 -17.19 45.73
CA LEU A 15 15.95 -17.06 45.82
C LEU A 15 15.26 -18.13 44.98
N LEU A 16 14.24 -18.77 45.56
CA LEU A 16 13.46 -19.83 44.94
C LEU A 16 11.96 -19.54 45.09
N PHE A 17 11.25 -19.44 43.97
CA PHE A 17 9.80 -19.33 43.86
C PHE A 17 9.31 -20.51 43.01
N THR A 18 8.94 -21.62 43.66
CA THR A 18 8.43 -22.81 42.97
C THR A 18 7.00 -23.14 43.36
N ALA A 19 6.19 -23.58 42.40
CA ALA A 19 4.81 -24.04 42.61
C ALA A 19 3.90 -23.01 43.31
N ASN A 20 3.98 -21.74 42.90
CA ASN A 20 3.07 -20.69 43.35
C ASN A 20 2.19 -20.19 42.20
N ILE A 21 1.29 -19.26 42.53
CA ILE A 21 0.39 -18.59 41.59
C ILE A 21 0.89 -17.17 41.23
N LEU A 22 2.20 -17.01 41.07
CA LEU A 22 2.77 -15.72 40.66
C LEU A 22 2.40 -15.41 39.22
N GLU A 23 1.73 -14.28 38.99
CA GLU A 23 1.25 -13.86 37.66
C GLU A 23 2.20 -12.89 36.96
N SER A 24 2.94 -12.07 37.72
CA SER A 24 3.80 -11.04 37.16
C SER A 24 5.07 -10.76 37.96
N ILE A 25 6.09 -10.20 37.31
CA ILE A 25 7.28 -9.63 37.95
C ILE A 25 7.38 -8.15 37.55
N ASN A 26 7.26 -7.25 38.53
CA ASN A 26 7.26 -5.81 38.29
C ASN A 26 8.69 -5.27 38.09
N GLU A 27 8.78 -4.03 37.65
CA GLU A 27 10.05 -3.30 37.58
C GLU A 27 10.79 -3.31 38.92
N ASP A 28 12.12 -3.42 38.87
CA ASP A 28 12.99 -3.31 40.04
C ASP A 28 12.62 -4.28 41.20
N ALA A 29 11.97 -5.40 40.90
CA ALA A 29 11.51 -6.37 41.91
C ALA A 29 12.65 -6.88 42.80
N PHE A 30 13.86 -7.00 42.23
CA PHE A 30 15.05 -7.54 42.89
C PHE A 30 16.21 -6.52 43.01
N ILE A 31 15.93 -5.23 42.82
CA ILE A 31 16.97 -4.18 42.74
C ILE A 31 17.87 -4.10 43.98
N SER A 32 17.35 -4.49 45.15
CA SER A 32 18.04 -4.42 46.44
C SER A 32 18.91 -5.64 46.75
N LEU A 33 19.16 -6.52 45.76
CA LEU A 33 19.88 -7.79 45.95
C LEU A 33 21.21 -7.82 45.17
N PRO A 34 22.23 -7.05 45.58
CA PRO A 34 23.49 -6.93 44.86
C PRO A 34 24.39 -8.17 44.94
N HIS A 35 24.05 -9.14 45.79
CA HIS A 35 24.80 -10.38 46.02
C HIS A 35 24.06 -11.63 45.53
N LEU A 36 22.92 -11.48 44.85
CA LEU A 36 22.14 -12.62 44.39
C LEU A 36 22.87 -13.35 43.26
N GLU A 37 23.09 -14.65 43.43
CA GLU A 37 23.77 -15.51 42.47
C GLU A 37 22.80 -16.49 41.80
N TYR A 38 21.76 -16.94 42.52
CA TYR A 38 20.80 -17.94 42.04
C TYR A 38 19.37 -17.41 42.17
N LEU A 39 18.65 -17.32 41.06
CA LEU A 39 17.25 -16.92 41.03
C LEU A 39 16.44 -17.96 40.26
N PHE A 40 15.63 -18.72 40.98
CA PHE A 40 14.79 -19.77 40.43
C PHE A 40 13.33 -19.38 40.59
N ILE A 41 12.65 -19.15 39.48
CA ILE A 41 11.23 -18.84 39.43
C ILE A 41 10.60 -19.88 38.50
N GLU A 42 10.18 -21.01 39.07
CA GLU A 42 9.79 -22.20 38.30
C GLU A 42 8.38 -22.65 38.64
N ASN A 43 7.66 -23.24 37.69
CA ASN A 43 6.32 -23.78 37.93
C ASN A 43 5.35 -22.75 38.53
N ASN A 44 5.31 -21.53 37.99
CA ASN A 44 4.30 -20.52 38.32
C ASN A 44 3.44 -20.21 37.08
N GLN A 45 2.69 -19.10 37.11
CA GLN A 45 1.78 -18.69 36.03
C GLN A 45 2.15 -17.30 35.52
N ILE A 46 3.45 -17.05 35.34
CA ILE A 46 3.94 -15.72 35.00
C ILE A 46 3.60 -15.42 33.55
N ASN A 47 2.67 -14.49 33.37
CA ASN A 47 2.22 -14.05 32.05
C ASN A 47 2.82 -12.69 31.68
N SER A 48 3.41 -11.97 32.64
CA SER A 48 3.99 -10.63 32.42
C SER A 48 5.26 -10.40 33.24
N ILE A 49 6.33 -9.98 32.56
CA ILE A 49 7.59 -9.57 33.18
C ILE A 49 7.87 -8.14 32.71
N SER A 50 8.25 -7.25 33.62
CA SER A 50 8.71 -5.90 33.25
C SER A 50 10.08 -5.95 32.56
N PRO A 51 10.37 -5.10 31.56
CA PRO A 51 11.71 -4.99 30.95
C PRO A 51 12.84 -4.70 31.94
N HIS A 52 12.51 -4.18 33.12
CA HIS A 52 13.48 -3.86 34.18
C HIS A 52 13.33 -4.75 35.42
N ALA A 53 12.70 -5.91 35.29
CA ALA A 53 12.47 -6.83 36.40
C ALA A 53 13.76 -7.30 37.07
N PHE A 54 14.80 -7.61 36.28
CA PHE A 54 16.10 -8.13 36.77
C PHE A 54 17.21 -7.08 36.84
N ARG A 55 16.84 -5.80 36.76
CA ARG A 55 17.81 -4.71 36.80
C ARG A 55 18.61 -4.75 38.11
N GLY A 56 19.93 -4.59 38.01
CA GLY A 56 20.84 -4.52 39.16
C GLY A 56 21.41 -5.85 39.64
N LEU A 57 20.94 -6.97 39.11
CA LEU A 57 21.42 -8.32 39.48
C LEU A 57 22.75 -8.68 38.78
N LYS A 58 23.79 -7.88 39.02
CA LYS A 58 25.10 -8.00 38.35
C LYS A 58 25.86 -9.28 38.69
N THR A 59 25.58 -9.88 39.84
CA THR A 59 26.22 -11.11 40.34
C THR A 59 25.46 -12.37 39.98
N LEU A 60 24.35 -12.27 39.26
CA LEU A 60 23.48 -13.41 39.00
C LEU A 60 24.15 -14.40 38.05
N VAL A 61 24.37 -15.63 38.53
CA VAL A 61 25.04 -16.72 37.83
C VAL A 61 24.03 -17.61 37.12
N HIS A 62 22.91 -17.91 37.78
CA HIS A 62 21.91 -18.84 37.27
C HIS A 62 20.50 -18.28 37.44
N LEU A 63 19.82 -18.09 36.31
CA LEU A 63 18.42 -17.70 36.24
C LEU A 63 17.58 -18.86 35.69
N SER A 64 16.51 -19.22 36.39
CA SER A 64 15.50 -20.13 35.85
C SER A 64 14.13 -19.45 35.81
N LEU A 65 13.51 -19.48 34.63
CA LEU A 65 12.13 -19.10 34.35
C LEU A 65 11.35 -20.29 33.79
N ALA A 66 11.77 -21.51 34.10
CA ALA A 66 11.20 -22.73 33.56
C ALA A 66 9.74 -22.93 33.98
N TYR A 67 8.92 -23.48 33.07
CA TYR A 67 7.52 -23.87 33.34
C TYR A 67 6.65 -22.71 33.88
N ASN A 68 6.72 -21.52 33.25
CA ASN A 68 5.87 -20.38 33.60
C ASN A 68 4.82 -20.02 32.53
N ASN A 69 4.70 -20.81 31.47
CA ASN A 69 3.81 -20.57 30.32
C ASN A 69 4.06 -19.24 29.58
N LEU A 70 5.30 -18.73 29.60
CA LEU A 70 5.64 -17.48 28.92
C LEU A 70 5.50 -17.63 27.41
N GLU A 71 4.80 -16.68 26.78
CA GLU A 71 4.67 -16.61 25.31
C GLU A 71 5.74 -15.72 24.67
N THR A 72 6.32 -14.80 25.44
CA THR A 72 7.39 -13.90 25.00
C THR A 72 8.22 -13.44 26.20
N LEU A 73 9.35 -12.78 25.94
CA LEU A 73 10.13 -12.07 26.94
C LEU A 73 10.34 -10.62 26.49
N PRO A 74 10.23 -9.64 27.41
CA PRO A 74 10.57 -8.25 27.13
C PRO A 74 11.97 -8.10 26.56
N ARG A 75 12.13 -7.20 25.59
CA ARG A 75 13.43 -6.86 25.03
C ARG A 75 14.43 -6.44 26.12
N ASP A 76 15.68 -6.87 25.94
CA ASP A 76 16.80 -6.54 26.82
C ASP A 76 16.61 -6.99 28.29
N LEU A 77 15.74 -7.97 28.56
CA LEU A 77 15.46 -8.44 29.92
C LEU A 77 16.72 -8.91 30.67
N PHE A 78 17.72 -9.42 29.94
CA PHE A 78 19.00 -9.90 30.49
C PHE A 78 20.11 -8.85 30.47
N ARG A 79 19.80 -7.59 30.14
CA ARG A 79 20.78 -6.52 30.06
C ARG A 79 21.39 -6.21 31.43
N GLY A 80 22.73 -6.26 31.50
CA GLY A 80 23.49 -6.00 32.72
C GLY A 80 23.58 -7.19 33.68
N LEU A 81 23.14 -8.38 33.26
CA LEU A 81 23.38 -9.65 33.97
C LEU A 81 24.75 -10.22 33.57
N ASP A 82 25.81 -9.49 33.88
CA ASP A 82 27.15 -9.73 33.31
C ASP A 82 27.80 -11.06 33.80
N ALA A 83 27.35 -11.59 34.94
CA ALA A 83 27.84 -12.84 35.54
C ALA A 83 27.05 -14.09 35.10
N LEU A 84 26.05 -13.95 34.23
CA LEU A 84 25.10 -15.01 33.91
C LEU A 84 25.78 -16.14 33.11
N THR A 85 25.81 -17.35 33.69
CA THR A 85 26.40 -18.53 33.04
C THR A 85 25.35 -19.56 32.64
N LYS A 86 24.15 -19.53 33.25
CA LYS A 86 23.08 -20.48 32.93
C LYS A 86 21.70 -19.81 32.95
N VAL A 87 20.93 -20.08 31.90
CA VAL A 87 19.52 -19.66 31.80
C VAL A 87 18.65 -20.86 31.44
N ASP A 88 17.67 -21.16 32.29
CA ASP A 88 16.68 -22.20 32.03
C ASP A 88 15.33 -21.55 31.66
N LEU A 89 14.88 -21.81 30.43
CA LEU A 89 13.63 -21.29 29.85
C LEU A 89 12.69 -22.41 29.40
N ARG A 90 12.97 -23.68 29.74
CA ARG A 90 12.20 -24.83 29.25
C ARG A 90 10.75 -24.80 29.77
N GLY A 91 9.84 -25.46 29.06
CA GLY A 91 8.44 -25.55 29.47
C GLY A 91 7.64 -24.25 29.34
N ASN A 92 8.13 -23.29 28.55
CA ASN A 92 7.39 -22.09 28.14
C ASN A 92 6.81 -22.26 26.71
N HIS A 93 5.94 -21.34 26.30
CA HIS A 93 5.18 -21.41 25.04
C HIS A 93 5.55 -20.28 24.08
N PHE A 94 6.84 -20.10 23.84
CA PHE A 94 7.34 -18.96 23.09
C PHE A 94 6.80 -18.86 21.66
N THR A 95 6.27 -17.69 21.32
CA THR A 95 6.00 -17.30 19.94
C THR A 95 7.28 -16.67 19.37
N CYS A 96 7.93 -17.40 18.47
CA CYS A 96 9.16 -17.00 17.78
C CYS A 96 8.85 -16.05 16.61
N ASP A 97 8.28 -14.90 16.96
CA ASP A 97 8.09 -13.76 16.07
C ASP A 97 9.17 -12.68 16.33
N CYS A 98 8.97 -11.50 15.75
CA CYS A 98 9.91 -10.40 15.87
C CYS A 98 10.12 -9.87 17.28
N LYS A 99 9.14 -10.01 18.19
CA LYS A 99 9.28 -9.60 19.58
C LYS A 99 10.27 -10.48 20.33
N LEU A 100 10.49 -11.71 19.88
CA LEU A 100 11.43 -12.65 20.47
C LEU A 100 12.79 -12.68 19.75
N LYS A 101 12.95 -11.94 18.64
CA LYS A 101 14.21 -11.90 17.88
C LYS A 101 15.43 -11.56 18.75
N TRP A 102 15.27 -10.61 19.69
CA TRP A 102 16.35 -10.22 20.60
C TRP A 102 16.88 -11.38 21.45
N LEU A 103 16.00 -12.34 21.83
CA LEU A 103 16.40 -13.50 22.61
C LEU A 103 17.26 -14.43 21.77
N VAL A 104 16.92 -14.62 20.49
CA VAL A 104 17.74 -15.39 19.54
C VAL A 104 19.11 -14.72 19.34
N GLU A 105 19.15 -13.39 19.19
CA GLU A 105 20.40 -12.62 19.12
C GLU A 105 21.25 -12.76 20.38
N TRP A 106 20.61 -12.74 21.55
CA TRP A 106 21.27 -12.94 22.83
C TRP A 106 21.83 -14.36 22.96
N ILE A 107 21.04 -15.40 22.63
CA ILE A 107 21.48 -16.80 22.64
C ILE A 107 22.67 -17.00 21.68
N PHE A 108 22.65 -16.34 20.52
CA PHE A 108 23.71 -16.44 19.52
C PHE A 108 25.03 -15.80 19.98
N SER A 109 24.99 -14.80 20.87
CA SER A 109 26.16 -14.02 21.28
C SER A 109 26.64 -14.28 22.71
N THR A 110 25.81 -14.90 23.55
CA THR A 110 26.12 -15.18 24.95
C THR A 110 27.04 -16.38 25.12
N ASN A 111 27.82 -16.38 26.20
CA ASN A 111 28.57 -17.56 26.66
C ASN A 111 27.77 -18.41 27.67
N ALA A 112 26.57 -17.95 28.06
CA ALA A 112 25.72 -18.67 28.99
C ALA A 112 25.14 -19.93 28.33
N THR A 113 25.03 -21.02 29.10
CA THR A 113 24.34 -22.23 28.64
C THR A 113 22.83 -22.01 28.73
N VAL A 114 22.13 -22.21 27.63
CA VAL A 114 20.66 -22.17 27.55
C VAL A 114 20.15 -23.56 27.19
N ASP A 115 19.27 -24.12 28.02
CA ASP A 115 18.66 -25.42 27.76
C ASP A 115 17.81 -25.40 26.46
N GLN A 116 17.50 -26.56 25.88
CA GLN A 116 16.75 -26.62 24.62
C GLN A 116 15.32 -26.10 24.80
N VAL A 117 15.00 -25.01 24.12
CA VAL A 117 13.67 -24.40 24.09
C VAL A 117 13.09 -24.50 22.68
N TYR A 118 11.77 -24.67 22.58
CA TYR A 118 11.06 -24.87 21.31
C TYR A 118 9.99 -23.81 21.11
N CYS A 119 9.85 -23.36 19.87
CA CYS A 119 8.82 -22.40 19.46
C CYS A 119 7.43 -23.05 19.38
N LYS A 120 6.39 -22.35 19.84
CA LYS A 120 4.98 -22.72 19.67
C LYS A 120 4.25 -21.99 18.56
N GLY A 121 4.91 -21.03 17.93
CA GLY A 121 4.45 -20.32 16.74
C GLY A 121 5.49 -19.30 16.30
N PRO A 122 5.25 -18.55 15.21
CA PRO A 122 4.20 -18.77 14.21
C PRO A 122 4.45 -20.05 13.38
N ALA A 123 3.57 -20.39 12.44
CA ALA A 123 3.67 -21.63 11.64
C ALA A 123 5.02 -21.84 10.93
N SER A 124 5.73 -20.77 10.58
CA SER A 124 7.08 -20.83 9.97
C SER A 124 8.18 -21.32 10.93
N HIS A 125 7.94 -21.21 12.25
CA HIS A 125 8.89 -21.59 13.30
C HIS A 125 8.34 -22.65 14.26
N LEU A 126 7.14 -23.17 14.03
CA LEU A 126 6.51 -24.16 14.91
C LEU A 126 7.44 -25.36 15.17
N ASP A 127 7.62 -25.69 16.46
CA ASP A 127 8.45 -26.77 17.00
C ASP A 127 9.94 -26.73 16.62
N LYS A 128 10.44 -25.63 16.02
CA LYS A 128 11.88 -25.41 15.87
C LYS A 128 12.51 -25.07 17.22
N SER A 129 13.75 -25.51 17.43
CA SER A 129 14.50 -25.08 18.61
C SER A 129 14.92 -23.62 18.47
N ILE A 130 14.68 -22.81 19.49
CA ILE A 130 15.11 -21.41 19.54
C ILE A 130 16.64 -21.30 19.40
N ASN A 131 17.35 -22.28 19.95
CA ASN A 131 18.81 -22.33 19.98
C ASN A 131 19.41 -22.54 18.57
N ASP A 132 18.63 -23.11 17.65
CA ASP A 132 19.04 -23.38 16.27
C ASP A 132 18.54 -22.30 15.28
N LEU A 133 17.82 -21.28 15.78
CA LEU A 133 17.37 -20.17 14.94
C LEU A 133 18.49 -19.15 14.74
N GLU A 134 18.57 -18.62 13.52
CA GLU A 134 19.48 -17.53 13.19
C GLU A 134 18.72 -16.19 13.26
N PRO A 135 19.30 -15.12 13.83
CA PRO A 135 18.66 -13.80 13.85
C PRO A 135 18.22 -13.30 12.48
N GLN A 136 18.95 -13.68 11.42
CA GLN A 136 18.66 -13.32 10.03
C GLN A 136 17.42 -14.01 9.47
N SER A 137 16.92 -15.10 10.08
CA SER A 137 15.71 -15.78 9.62
C SER A 137 14.43 -15.03 9.98
N PHE A 138 14.52 -13.96 10.79
CA PHE A 138 13.40 -13.12 11.20
C PHE A 138 13.27 -11.90 10.28
N ASP A 139 12.24 -11.91 9.43
CA ASP A 139 11.85 -10.75 8.63
C ASP A 139 10.93 -9.82 9.44
N CYS A 140 11.55 -8.85 10.12
CA CYS A 140 10.86 -7.94 11.03
C CYS A 140 10.60 -6.56 10.48
N ILE A 141 11.08 -6.29 9.26
CA ILE A 141 10.81 -5.05 8.58
C ILE A 141 9.55 -5.25 7.75
N THR A 142 8.49 -4.58 8.16
CA THR A 142 7.26 -4.48 7.38
C THR A 142 6.98 -3.03 7.04
N THR A 143 5.82 -2.80 6.47
CA THR A 143 5.35 -1.47 6.09
C THR A 143 3.93 -1.29 6.60
N GLU A 144 3.44 -0.06 6.60
CA GLU A 144 2.01 0.26 6.73
C GLU A 144 1.65 1.48 5.87
N LEU A 145 0.38 1.60 5.53
CA LEU A 145 -0.23 2.85 5.05
C LEU A 145 -0.89 3.55 6.25
N ALA A 146 -0.15 4.44 6.89
CA ALA A 146 -0.61 5.22 8.03
C ALA A 146 -1.46 6.40 7.56
N SER A 147 -2.56 6.72 8.26
CA SER A 147 -3.35 7.92 7.93
C SER A 147 -2.49 9.18 8.16
N HIS A 148 -2.35 10.02 7.13
CA HIS A 148 -1.55 11.23 7.17
C HIS A 148 -2.42 12.49 7.21
N GLN A 149 -3.39 12.60 6.30
CA GLN A 149 -4.26 13.78 6.19
C GLN A 149 -5.66 13.39 5.73
N SER A 150 -6.68 14.03 6.28
CA SER A 150 -8.07 13.92 5.79
C SER A 150 -8.49 15.25 5.18
N LEU A 151 -8.83 15.23 3.89
CA LEU A 151 -9.28 16.40 3.15
C LEU A 151 -10.78 16.60 3.34
N LYS A 152 -11.23 17.85 3.45
CA LYS A 152 -12.61 18.19 3.84
C LYS A 152 -13.59 18.18 2.66
N PHE A 153 -13.33 17.38 1.63
CA PHE A 153 -14.16 17.29 0.42
C PHE A 153 -14.21 15.87 -0.14
N GLU A 154 -15.28 15.59 -0.88
CA GLU A 154 -15.45 14.41 -1.74
C GLU A 154 -14.68 14.59 -3.06
N SER A 155 -14.25 13.49 -3.65
CA SER A 155 -13.63 13.49 -4.98
C SER A 155 -13.96 12.19 -5.72
N ILE A 156 -14.02 12.26 -7.05
CA ILE A 156 -14.29 11.10 -7.90
C ILE A 156 -13.01 10.58 -8.60
N SER A 157 -12.08 11.45 -8.96
CA SER A 157 -10.77 11.08 -9.49
C SER A 157 -9.68 11.91 -8.82
N VAL A 158 -8.48 11.33 -8.78
CA VAL A 158 -7.28 11.95 -8.25
C VAL A 158 -6.10 11.55 -9.13
N GLU A 159 -5.28 12.53 -9.49
CA GLU A 159 -4.09 12.34 -10.33
C GLU A 159 -2.92 13.13 -9.74
N ALA A 160 -1.77 12.46 -9.60
CA ALA A 160 -0.53 13.07 -9.19
C ALA A 160 0.29 13.44 -10.43
N PHE A 161 0.95 14.59 -10.41
CA PHE A 161 1.82 15.01 -11.51
C PHE A 161 2.96 15.88 -11.00
N PHE A 162 4.03 15.89 -11.78
CA PHE A 162 5.22 16.69 -11.52
C PHE A 162 5.29 17.83 -12.54
N PHE A 163 5.47 19.06 -12.07
CA PHE A 163 5.57 20.24 -12.93
C PHE A 163 6.48 21.28 -12.28
N GLU A 164 7.37 21.91 -13.06
CA GLU A 164 8.31 22.94 -12.57
C GLU A 164 9.05 22.54 -11.28
N ASN A 165 9.51 21.28 -11.20
CA ASN A 165 10.19 20.69 -10.04
C ASN A 165 9.36 20.50 -8.76
N ASN A 166 8.05 20.67 -8.83
CA ASN A 166 7.15 20.50 -7.70
C ASN A 166 6.17 19.36 -7.95
N GLN A 167 5.77 18.70 -6.87
CA GLN A 167 4.75 17.64 -6.90
C GLN A 167 3.38 18.24 -6.62
N TYR A 168 2.45 17.97 -7.52
CA TYR A 168 1.06 18.41 -7.43
C TYR A 168 0.10 17.23 -7.45
N VAL A 169 -1.09 17.46 -6.91
CA VAL A 169 -2.20 16.51 -6.97
C VAL A 169 -3.45 17.25 -7.41
N VAL A 170 -4.11 16.76 -8.45
CA VAL A 170 -5.38 17.30 -8.94
C VAL A 170 -6.54 16.38 -8.60
N PHE A 171 -7.67 16.96 -8.21
CA PHE A 171 -8.89 16.26 -7.82
C PHE A 171 -10.06 16.71 -8.68
N ALA A 172 -10.86 15.78 -9.18
CA ALA A 172 -12.19 16.11 -9.71
C ALA A 172 -13.23 16.07 -8.59
N GLN A 173 -13.90 17.21 -8.35
CA GLN A 173 -14.90 17.38 -7.30
C GLN A 173 -16.28 17.67 -7.94
N PRO A 174 -17.07 16.64 -8.29
CA PRO A 174 -18.29 16.81 -9.07
C PRO A 174 -19.37 17.64 -8.36
N PHE A 175 -19.47 17.53 -7.03
CA PHE A 175 -20.49 18.24 -6.23
C PHE A 175 -20.13 19.70 -5.96
N ILE A 176 -18.85 20.00 -5.82
CA ILE A 176 -18.34 21.38 -5.65
C ILE A 176 -18.27 22.07 -7.02
N GLY A 177 -18.07 21.30 -8.09
CA GLY A 177 -17.98 21.81 -9.45
C GLY A 177 -16.59 22.36 -9.78
N LYS A 178 -15.53 21.67 -9.35
CA LYS A 178 -14.14 22.11 -9.54
C LYS A 178 -13.18 20.97 -9.88
N CYS A 179 -12.11 21.31 -10.60
CA CYS A 179 -10.83 20.62 -10.47
C CYS A 179 -9.97 21.39 -9.47
N SER A 180 -9.63 20.79 -8.35
CA SER A 180 -8.79 21.44 -7.33
C SER A 180 -7.37 20.89 -7.36
N PHE A 181 -6.40 21.79 -7.26
CA PHE A 181 -4.98 21.47 -7.29
C PHE A 181 -4.36 21.70 -5.92
N LEU A 182 -3.76 20.65 -5.37
CA LEU A 182 -2.97 20.73 -4.15
C LEU A 182 -1.48 20.69 -4.47
N GLU A 183 -0.74 21.50 -3.72
CA GLU A 183 0.71 21.55 -3.72
C GLU A 183 1.23 21.03 -2.37
N TRP A 184 2.42 20.44 -2.40
CA TRP A 184 3.13 20.03 -1.20
C TRP A 184 3.78 21.23 -0.49
N ASP A 185 3.49 21.41 0.80
CA ASP A 185 4.17 22.40 1.63
C ASP A 185 5.35 21.75 2.36
N HIS A 186 6.58 22.04 1.93
CA HIS A 186 7.81 21.50 2.52
C HIS A 186 8.09 21.99 3.95
N VAL A 187 7.38 23.03 4.43
CA VAL A 187 7.55 23.56 5.79
C VAL A 187 6.61 22.84 6.75
N GLU A 188 5.33 22.75 6.38
CA GLU A 188 4.31 22.12 7.24
C GLU A 188 4.14 20.63 7.01
N MET A 189 4.74 20.08 5.96
CA MET A 189 4.68 18.66 5.61
C MET A 189 3.25 18.17 5.32
N LEU A 190 2.45 19.00 4.64
CA LEU A 190 1.04 18.77 4.32
C LEU A 190 0.70 19.21 2.89
N PHE A 191 -0.35 18.63 2.31
CA PHE A 191 -0.90 19.09 1.04
C PHE A 191 -1.85 20.27 1.24
N ARG A 192 -1.66 21.34 0.47
CA ARG A 192 -2.40 22.61 0.59
C ARG A 192 -3.04 23.08 -0.70
N THR A 193 -4.19 23.74 -0.57
CA THR A 193 -4.90 24.45 -1.64
C THR A 193 -4.21 25.79 -1.90
N ARG A 194 -3.05 25.77 -2.56
CA ARG A 194 -2.26 26.99 -2.86
C ARG A 194 -2.01 27.22 -4.36
N TYR A 195 -2.32 26.26 -5.21
CA TYR A 195 -1.96 26.35 -6.63
C TYR A 195 -2.99 27.13 -7.45
N ASP A 196 -4.14 26.54 -7.74
CA ASP A 196 -5.28 27.15 -8.44
C ASP A 196 -6.47 26.18 -8.45
N ASP A 197 -7.64 26.63 -8.89
CA ASP A 197 -8.78 25.76 -9.21
C ASP A 197 -9.23 25.98 -10.67
N ILE A 198 -9.82 24.96 -11.29
CA ILE A 198 -10.58 25.12 -12.54
C ILE A 198 -12.05 24.89 -12.23
N ASP A 199 -12.89 25.92 -12.41
CA ASP A 199 -14.34 25.79 -12.30
C ASP A 199 -14.87 24.89 -13.43
N SER A 200 -15.60 23.85 -13.04
CA SER A 200 -16.08 22.82 -13.96
C SER A 200 -17.29 22.09 -13.38
N THR A 201 -18.46 22.28 -13.99
CA THR A 201 -19.69 21.62 -13.58
C THR A 201 -19.66 20.14 -13.94
N SER A 202 -20.03 19.27 -12.98
CA SER A 202 -20.14 17.82 -13.19
C SER A 202 -18.89 17.17 -13.77
N THR A 203 -17.72 17.57 -13.26
CA THR A 203 -16.43 16.99 -13.63
C THR A 203 -16.32 15.53 -13.23
N VAL A 204 -15.84 14.71 -14.15
CA VAL A 204 -15.51 13.30 -13.91
C VAL A 204 -14.01 13.14 -13.72
N ILE A 205 -13.21 13.72 -14.62
CA ILE A 205 -11.74 13.58 -14.58
C ILE A 205 -11.07 14.91 -14.90
N CYS A 206 -10.00 15.19 -14.17
CA CYS A 206 -9.05 16.26 -14.42
C CYS A 206 -7.68 15.61 -14.69
N LYS A 207 -7.37 15.29 -15.94
CA LYS A 207 -6.14 14.57 -16.30
C LYS A 207 -5.03 15.59 -16.62
N PRO A 208 -3.95 15.68 -15.84
CA PRO A 208 -2.81 16.54 -16.15
C PRO A 208 -1.98 15.92 -17.29
N LEU A 209 -1.42 16.78 -18.14
CA LEU A 209 -0.53 16.38 -19.23
C LEU A 209 0.54 17.45 -19.40
N VAL A 210 1.80 17.08 -19.23
CA VAL A 210 2.94 18.00 -19.39
C VAL A 210 3.64 17.70 -20.72
N ILE A 211 3.74 18.71 -21.59
CA ILE A 211 4.42 18.63 -22.88
C ILE A 211 5.37 19.82 -22.97
N ASP A 212 6.66 19.58 -23.24
CA ASP A 212 7.68 20.63 -23.40
C ASP A 212 7.68 21.67 -22.25
N ASN A 213 7.57 21.18 -21.01
CA ASN A 213 7.47 22.00 -19.79
C ASN A 213 6.26 22.97 -19.77
N GLN A 214 5.20 22.66 -20.52
CA GLN A 214 3.91 23.34 -20.43
C GLN A 214 2.87 22.38 -19.85
N LEU A 215 2.12 22.85 -18.85
CA LEU A 215 1.06 22.07 -18.22
C LEU A 215 -0.28 22.28 -18.93
N PHE A 216 -0.88 21.18 -19.35
CA PHE A 216 -2.24 21.09 -19.83
C PHE A 216 -3.09 20.26 -18.88
N VAL A 217 -4.39 20.54 -18.82
CA VAL A 217 -5.35 19.76 -18.04
C VAL A 217 -6.54 19.45 -18.92
N ILE A 218 -6.81 18.16 -19.13
CA ILE A 218 -8.01 17.71 -19.82
C ILE A 218 -9.10 17.53 -18.78
N VAL A 219 -10.17 18.31 -18.92
CA VAL A 219 -11.31 18.34 -17.99
C VAL A 219 -12.51 17.68 -18.67
N ALA A 220 -12.80 16.44 -18.26
CA ALA A 220 -13.96 15.68 -18.71
C ALA A 220 -15.19 16.03 -17.89
N GLN A 221 -16.28 16.41 -18.56
CA GLN A 221 -17.54 16.82 -17.94
C GLN A 221 -18.72 16.05 -18.54
N LEU A 222 -19.70 15.71 -17.70
CA LEU A 222 -20.96 15.11 -18.14
C LEU A 222 -21.94 16.15 -18.71
N PHE A 223 -21.78 17.42 -18.34
CA PHE A 223 -22.63 18.53 -18.77
C PHE A 223 -21.77 19.69 -19.26
N GLY A 224 -22.25 20.42 -20.28
CA GLY A 224 -21.54 21.60 -20.81
C GLY A 224 -20.38 21.29 -21.78
N GLY A 225 -20.09 20.02 -22.03
CA GLY A 225 -18.98 19.57 -22.89
C GLY A 225 -17.65 19.53 -22.14
N SER A 226 -16.70 18.77 -22.68
CA SER A 226 -15.34 18.65 -22.09
C SER A 226 -14.40 19.70 -22.66
N HIS A 227 -13.36 20.05 -21.91
CA HIS A 227 -12.49 21.20 -22.23
C HIS A 227 -11.03 20.90 -21.92
N ILE A 228 -10.12 21.59 -22.60
CA ILE A 228 -8.68 21.52 -22.36
C ILE A 228 -8.24 22.89 -21.87
N TYR A 229 -7.54 22.91 -20.74
CA TYR A 229 -6.96 24.08 -20.13
C TYR A 229 -5.44 24.04 -20.25
N LYS A 230 -4.82 25.21 -20.32
CA LYS A 230 -3.36 25.40 -20.30
C LYS A 230 -3.00 26.26 -19.11
N ARG A 231 -1.94 25.90 -18.38
CA ARG A 231 -1.36 26.76 -17.34
C ARG A 231 -0.59 27.90 -18.00
N ASP A 232 -0.93 29.13 -17.63
CA ASP A 232 -0.15 30.32 -17.97
C ASP A 232 0.69 30.73 -16.75
N SER A 233 2.00 30.48 -16.81
CA SER A 233 2.93 30.83 -15.72
C SER A 233 3.08 32.34 -15.53
N SER A 234 2.82 33.16 -16.56
CA SER A 234 2.92 34.64 -16.45
C SER A 234 1.70 35.23 -15.74
N ALA A 235 0.51 34.71 -16.06
CA ALA A 235 -0.74 35.14 -15.43
C ALA A 235 -1.09 34.35 -14.16
N ASN A 236 -0.27 33.34 -13.82
CA ASN A 236 -0.45 32.40 -12.71
C ASN A 236 -1.87 31.80 -12.64
N LYS A 237 -2.42 31.44 -13.80
CA LYS A 237 -3.80 30.94 -13.91
C LYS A 237 -3.97 29.86 -14.98
N PHE A 238 -5.03 29.07 -14.87
CA PHE A 238 -5.46 28.22 -15.98
C PHE A 238 -6.30 29.00 -17.01
N ILE A 239 -5.98 28.80 -18.28
CA ILE A 239 -6.70 29.40 -19.42
C ILE A 239 -7.32 28.28 -20.25
N LYS A 240 -8.61 28.41 -20.54
CA LYS A 240 -9.31 27.49 -21.46
C LYS A 240 -8.72 27.63 -22.86
N LEU A 241 -8.05 26.57 -23.32
CA LEU A 241 -7.40 26.52 -24.61
C LEU A 241 -8.36 26.04 -25.71
N GLN A 242 -9.08 24.96 -25.44
CA GLN A 242 -9.86 24.26 -26.47
C GLN A 242 -11.11 23.62 -25.87
N GLY A 243 -12.19 23.56 -26.66
CA GLY A 243 -13.37 22.73 -26.38
C GLY A 243 -13.31 21.41 -27.14
N ILE A 244 -13.78 20.34 -26.52
CA ILE A 244 -13.92 19.02 -27.13
C ILE A 244 -15.33 18.91 -27.72
N ASP A 245 -15.42 18.37 -28.93
CA ASP A 245 -16.68 18.22 -29.67
C ASP A 245 -17.70 17.37 -28.88
N ILE A 246 -18.79 18.02 -28.47
CA ILE A 246 -19.89 17.43 -27.69
C ILE A 246 -20.67 16.35 -28.44
N LEU A 247 -20.59 16.33 -29.77
CA LEU A 247 -21.27 15.29 -30.55
C LEU A 247 -20.47 13.98 -30.53
N ARG A 248 -19.15 14.07 -30.39
CA ARG A 248 -18.22 12.95 -30.36
C ARG A 248 -17.99 12.41 -28.95
N ILE A 249 -17.81 13.28 -27.97
CA ILE A 249 -17.68 12.94 -26.55
C ILE A 249 -18.88 13.51 -25.79
N ARG A 250 -19.71 12.62 -25.24
CA ARG A 250 -20.97 12.91 -24.56
C ARG A 250 -20.96 12.51 -23.10
N LYS A 251 -20.45 11.32 -22.77
CA LYS A 251 -20.41 10.80 -21.39
C LYS A 251 -19.03 10.26 -21.07
N PRO A 252 -18.02 11.14 -20.96
CA PRO A 252 -16.67 10.71 -20.64
C PRO A 252 -16.66 10.02 -19.26
N ASN A 253 -15.99 8.87 -19.17
CA ASN A 253 -15.84 8.14 -17.91
C ASN A 253 -14.38 7.96 -17.49
N ASP A 254 -13.47 7.87 -18.46
CA ASP A 254 -12.04 7.73 -18.22
C ASP A 254 -11.18 8.53 -19.20
N ILE A 255 -9.99 8.94 -18.77
CA ILE A 255 -8.97 9.58 -19.62
C ILE A 255 -7.61 8.96 -19.33
N GLU A 256 -6.93 8.51 -20.40
CA GLU A 256 -5.56 8.02 -20.31
C GLU A 256 -4.65 8.82 -21.25
N THR A 257 -3.42 9.08 -20.78
CA THR A 257 -2.41 9.86 -21.52
C THR A 257 -1.23 8.97 -21.85
N PHE A 258 -0.70 9.08 -23.06
CA PHE A 258 0.44 8.28 -23.48
C PHE A 258 1.24 8.98 -24.58
N SER A 259 2.45 8.48 -24.83
CA SER A 259 3.31 8.98 -25.90
C SER A 259 3.83 7.83 -26.74
N ILE A 260 3.84 8.00 -28.06
CA ILE A 260 4.35 7.01 -29.02
C ILE A 260 5.26 7.73 -29.99
N ASP A 261 6.50 7.25 -30.14
CA ASP A 261 7.49 7.80 -31.08
C ASP A 261 7.70 9.34 -30.92
N GLY A 262 7.65 9.84 -29.69
CA GLY A 262 7.81 11.26 -29.35
C GLY A 262 6.55 12.12 -29.57
N GLU A 263 5.44 11.54 -30.04
CA GLU A 263 4.16 12.23 -30.19
C GLU A 263 3.29 12.00 -28.95
N SER A 264 2.67 13.07 -28.44
CA SER A 264 1.79 13.01 -27.27
C SER A 264 0.33 12.81 -27.65
N PHE A 265 -0.34 11.90 -26.94
CA PHE A 265 -1.74 11.56 -27.14
C PHE A 265 -2.48 11.51 -25.81
N PHE A 266 -3.80 11.66 -25.89
CA PHE A 266 -4.70 11.19 -24.85
C PHE A 266 -5.91 10.51 -25.49
N VAL A 267 -6.59 9.67 -24.72
CA VAL A 267 -7.82 8.99 -25.12
C VAL A 267 -8.89 9.24 -24.07
N ILE A 268 -10.12 9.47 -24.52
CA ILE A 268 -11.28 9.62 -23.65
C ILE A 268 -12.22 8.45 -23.91
N ALA A 269 -12.47 7.63 -22.87
CA ALA A 269 -13.48 6.59 -22.90
C ALA A 269 -14.89 7.20 -22.75
N ASP A 270 -15.80 6.87 -23.66
CA ASP A 270 -17.19 7.35 -23.62
C ASP A 270 -18.17 6.23 -23.26
N SER A 271 -18.90 6.43 -22.17
CA SER A 271 -19.86 5.46 -21.64
C SER A 271 -21.24 5.54 -22.32
N SER A 272 -21.44 6.44 -23.28
CA SER A 272 -22.65 6.54 -24.08
C SER A 272 -22.54 5.81 -25.40
N LYS A 273 -23.65 5.26 -25.89
CA LYS A 273 -23.69 4.60 -27.21
C LYS A 273 -23.50 5.56 -28.39
N ALA A 274 -23.83 6.84 -28.21
CA ALA A 274 -23.82 7.82 -29.29
C ALA A 274 -22.50 8.61 -29.35
N GLY A 275 -21.77 8.68 -28.24
CA GLY A 275 -20.37 9.08 -28.23
C GLY A 275 -19.50 7.91 -28.68
N THR A 276 -18.24 8.22 -28.98
CA THR A 276 -17.25 7.22 -29.38
C THR A 276 -15.95 7.50 -28.66
N THR A 277 -15.36 6.48 -28.05
CA THR A 277 -14.02 6.58 -27.45
C THR A 277 -13.05 7.10 -28.50
N THR A 278 -12.38 8.22 -28.20
CA THR A 278 -11.62 8.97 -29.20
C THR A 278 -10.23 9.29 -28.69
N ILE A 279 -9.23 8.98 -29.51
CA ILE A 279 -7.82 9.35 -29.33
C ILE A 279 -7.62 10.74 -29.94
N TYR A 280 -6.96 11.61 -29.18
CA TYR A 280 -6.56 12.94 -29.59
C TYR A 280 -5.03 13.03 -29.63
N LYS A 281 -4.51 13.74 -30.64
CA LYS A 281 -3.09 13.93 -30.88
C LYS A 281 -2.70 15.40 -30.75
N TRP A 282 -1.58 15.66 -30.07
CA TRP A 282 -0.95 16.97 -30.02
C TRP A 282 -0.33 17.35 -31.38
N ASN A 283 -0.57 18.57 -31.85
CA ASN A 283 0.00 19.08 -33.11
C ASN A 283 0.90 20.33 -32.95
N GLY A 284 1.25 20.69 -31.71
CA GLY A 284 2.02 21.90 -31.39
C GLY A 284 1.17 23.10 -30.94
N ASN A 285 -0.14 23.13 -31.23
CA ASN A 285 -1.04 24.20 -30.80
C ASN A 285 -2.22 23.71 -29.97
N GLY A 286 -2.71 22.51 -30.26
CA GLY A 286 -3.86 21.92 -29.59
C GLY A 286 -3.94 20.41 -29.81
N PHE A 287 -5.06 19.84 -29.36
CA PHE A 287 -5.30 18.41 -29.46
C PHE A 287 -6.45 18.13 -30.43
N TYR A 288 -6.20 17.30 -31.42
CA TYR A 288 -7.17 17.02 -32.48
C TYR A 288 -7.43 15.54 -32.59
N SER A 289 -8.66 15.18 -32.95
CA SER A 289 -9.06 13.79 -33.09
C SER A 289 -8.15 13.07 -34.08
N HIS A 290 -7.59 11.96 -33.63
CA HIS A 290 -6.69 11.11 -34.38
C HIS A 290 -7.38 9.82 -34.82
N GLN A 291 -8.13 9.20 -33.92
CA GLN A 291 -8.84 7.95 -34.19
C GLN A 291 -10.03 7.78 -33.25
N SER A 292 -11.15 7.24 -33.75
CA SER A 292 -12.26 6.76 -32.91
C SER A 292 -12.25 5.24 -32.82
N LEU A 293 -12.54 4.72 -31.64
CA LEU A 293 -12.54 3.31 -31.30
C LEU A 293 -13.94 2.89 -30.82
N HIS A 294 -14.21 1.58 -30.95
CA HIS A 294 -15.34 0.90 -30.33
C HIS A 294 -16.73 1.58 -30.50
N PRO A 295 -17.16 1.86 -31.75
CA PRO A 295 -18.42 2.56 -31.99
C PRO A 295 -19.63 1.77 -31.43
N TRP A 296 -20.59 2.47 -30.82
CA TRP A 296 -21.81 1.93 -30.22
C TRP A 296 -21.66 1.16 -28.91
N TYR A 297 -20.44 1.10 -28.36
CA TYR A 297 -20.15 0.51 -27.06
C TYR A 297 -20.26 1.56 -25.95
N ARG A 298 -20.29 1.09 -24.70
CA ARG A 298 -20.32 1.92 -23.50
C ARG A 298 -19.00 1.73 -22.76
N ASP A 299 -17.97 2.39 -23.24
CA ASP A 299 -16.63 2.22 -22.69
C ASP A 299 -16.55 2.92 -21.32
N THR A 300 -16.06 2.18 -20.34
CA THR A 300 -15.96 2.63 -18.94
C THR A 300 -14.54 3.04 -18.58
N ASP A 301 -13.54 2.45 -19.20
CA ASP A 301 -12.13 2.65 -18.85
C ASP A 301 -11.24 2.36 -20.05
N VAL A 302 -10.10 3.05 -20.10
CA VAL A 302 -9.08 2.85 -21.12
C VAL A 302 -7.70 2.78 -20.49
N GLU A 303 -6.98 1.71 -20.79
CA GLU A 303 -5.66 1.47 -20.23
C GLU A 303 -4.60 1.42 -21.34
N TYR A 304 -3.57 2.27 -21.22
CA TYR A 304 -2.38 2.20 -22.05
C TYR A 304 -1.33 1.29 -21.41
N LEU A 305 -0.73 0.42 -22.22
CA LEU A 305 0.37 -0.43 -21.81
C LEU A 305 1.26 -0.83 -22.99
N GLU A 306 2.49 -1.22 -22.71
CA GLU A 306 3.39 -1.77 -23.72
C GLU A 306 3.60 -3.27 -23.53
N ILE A 307 3.25 -4.05 -24.56
CA ILE A 307 3.44 -5.50 -24.58
C ILE A 307 4.56 -5.81 -25.56
N SER A 308 5.69 -6.32 -25.06
CA SER A 308 6.89 -6.58 -25.89
C SER A 308 7.32 -5.34 -26.68
N SER A 309 7.38 -4.18 -26.02
CA SER A 309 7.74 -2.87 -26.60
C SER A 309 6.84 -2.40 -27.75
N LYS A 310 5.62 -2.93 -27.84
CA LYS A 310 4.59 -2.47 -28.76
C LYS A 310 3.48 -1.78 -27.96
N PRO A 311 3.09 -0.55 -28.34
CA PRO A 311 1.99 0.15 -27.69
C PRO A 311 0.67 -0.58 -27.89
N HIS A 312 -0.10 -0.74 -26.81
CA HIS A 312 -1.42 -1.32 -26.80
C HIS A 312 -2.39 -0.43 -26.01
N LEU A 313 -3.67 -0.56 -26.32
CA LEU A 313 -4.77 -0.03 -25.51
C LEU A 313 -5.71 -1.17 -25.12
N ILE A 314 -6.20 -1.17 -23.89
CA ILE A 314 -7.27 -2.04 -23.45
C ILE A 314 -8.50 -1.19 -23.15
N LEU A 315 -9.63 -1.52 -23.77
CA LEU A 315 -10.92 -0.88 -23.48
C LEU A 315 -11.79 -1.82 -22.66
N SER A 316 -12.34 -1.31 -21.55
CA SER A 316 -13.41 -1.97 -20.79
C SER A 316 -14.75 -1.36 -21.17
N SER A 317 -15.80 -2.18 -21.26
CA SER A 317 -17.15 -1.69 -21.60
C SER A 317 -18.23 -2.46 -20.85
N SER A 318 -19.35 -1.78 -20.55
CA SER A 318 -20.46 -2.38 -19.80
C SER A 318 -21.01 -3.64 -20.48
N SER A 319 -21.14 -4.73 -19.73
CA SER A 319 -21.64 -6.04 -20.20
C SER A 319 -20.89 -6.60 -21.41
N GLN A 320 -19.61 -6.28 -21.56
CA GLN A 320 -18.74 -6.76 -22.64
C GLN A 320 -17.42 -7.28 -22.10
N ARG A 321 -16.64 -7.93 -22.96
CA ARG A 321 -15.27 -8.36 -22.65
C ARG A 321 -14.29 -7.22 -22.92
N PRO A 322 -13.20 -7.08 -22.15
CA PRO A 322 -12.15 -6.12 -22.46
C PRO A 322 -11.55 -6.39 -23.84
N VAL A 323 -11.30 -5.33 -24.60
CA VAL A 323 -10.78 -5.41 -25.98
C VAL A 323 -9.37 -4.87 -26.02
N ILE A 324 -8.44 -5.65 -26.59
CA ILE A 324 -7.04 -5.25 -26.79
C ILE A 324 -6.87 -4.71 -28.21
N TYR A 325 -6.37 -3.49 -28.31
CA TYR A 325 -5.90 -2.87 -29.54
C TYR A 325 -4.37 -2.81 -29.55
N GLN A 326 -3.78 -2.95 -30.73
CA GLN A 326 -2.34 -2.85 -30.93
C GLN A 326 -2.03 -1.70 -31.90
N TRP A 327 -1.02 -0.90 -31.58
CA TRP A 327 -0.54 0.16 -32.47
C TRP A 327 0.11 -0.41 -33.73
N ASN A 328 -0.37 0.03 -34.89
CA ASN A 328 0.23 -0.24 -36.18
C ASN A 328 1.12 0.95 -36.59
N ARG A 329 2.43 0.73 -36.65
CA ARG A 329 3.43 1.77 -36.98
C ARG A 329 3.29 2.31 -38.40
N THR A 330 2.71 1.55 -39.33
CA THR A 330 2.54 1.97 -40.73
C THR A 330 1.37 2.91 -40.88
N THR A 331 0.20 2.53 -40.34
CA THR A 331 -1.01 3.34 -40.41
C THR A 331 -1.04 4.44 -39.35
N LYS A 332 -0.20 4.32 -38.31
CA LYS A 332 -0.22 5.14 -37.09
C LYS A 332 -1.59 5.13 -36.43
N LEU A 333 -2.23 3.96 -36.39
CA LEU A 333 -3.55 3.76 -35.78
C LEU A 333 -3.53 2.50 -34.90
N PHE A 334 -4.43 2.44 -33.93
CA PHE A 334 -4.70 1.26 -33.13
C PHE A 334 -5.64 0.31 -33.87
N GLU A 335 -5.22 -0.93 -34.07
CA GLU A 335 -6.02 -1.97 -34.72
C GLU A 335 -6.48 -3.00 -33.69
N ARG A 336 -7.74 -3.41 -33.75
CA ARG A 336 -8.30 -4.41 -32.82
C ARG A 336 -7.58 -5.73 -33.01
N ARG A 337 -7.05 -6.29 -31.92
CA ARG A 337 -6.28 -7.54 -31.95
C ARG A 337 -7.09 -8.72 -31.43
N THR A 338 -7.55 -8.65 -30.18
CA THR A 338 -8.26 -9.75 -29.51
C THR A 338 -9.07 -9.23 -28.34
N ASP A 339 -9.99 -10.04 -27.84
CA ASP A 339 -10.63 -9.84 -26.54
C ASP A 339 -9.88 -10.59 -25.44
N ILE A 340 -10.02 -10.13 -24.20
CA ILE A 340 -9.63 -10.89 -23.02
C ILE A 340 -10.74 -11.92 -22.74
N PRO A 341 -10.47 -13.23 -22.83
CA PRO A 341 -11.50 -14.25 -22.67
C PRO A 341 -11.98 -14.36 -21.22
N GLU A 342 -13.14 -14.97 -21.02
CA GLU A 342 -13.65 -15.40 -19.70
C GLU A 342 -13.86 -14.30 -18.67
N MET A 343 -13.92 -13.04 -19.12
CA MET A 343 -14.20 -11.86 -18.28
C MET A 343 -15.18 -10.91 -18.96
N GLU A 344 -16.44 -11.00 -18.58
CA GLU A 344 -17.51 -10.09 -19.03
C GLU A 344 -17.80 -9.03 -17.98
N ASP A 345 -18.24 -7.83 -18.37
CA ASP A 345 -18.63 -6.76 -17.45
C ASP A 345 -17.50 -6.30 -16.51
N VAL A 346 -16.30 -6.23 -17.07
CA VAL A 346 -15.15 -5.58 -16.43
C VAL A 346 -15.36 -4.07 -16.46
N TYR A 347 -15.17 -3.44 -15.30
CA TYR A 347 -15.31 -1.99 -15.15
C TYR A 347 -14.05 -1.24 -15.59
N ALA A 348 -12.87 -1.71 -15.15
CA ALA A 348 -11.59 -1.06 -15.43
C ALA A 348 -10.43 -2.06 -15.45
N VAL A 349 -9.37 -1.72 -16.18
CA VAL A 349 -8.11 -2.46 -16.24
C VAL A 349 -6.96 -1.55 -15.81
N LYS A 350 -6.09 -2.04 -14.92
CA LYS A 350 -4.81 -1.36 -14.61
C LYS A 350 -3.66 -2.35 -14.66
N HIS A 351 -2.58 -2.00 -15.34
CA HIS A 351 -1.43 -2.89 -15.48
C HIS A 351 -0.35 -2.64 -14.42
N PHE A 352 0.47 -3.67 -14.18
CA PHE A 352 1.70 -3.56 -13.41
C PHE A 352 2.71 -4.60 -13.87
N GLN A 353 3.97 -4.39 -13.48
CA GLN A 353 5.06 -5.29 -13.83
C GLN A 353 5.79 -5.70 -12.57
N VAL A 354 6.06 -7.00 -12.44
CA VAL A 354 6.96 -7.55 -11.43
C VAL A 354 8.03 -8.32 -12.15
N ASP A 355 9.29 -7.99 -11.87
CA ASP A 355 10.45 -8.50 -12.62
C ASP A 355 10.27 -8.28 -14.13
N SER A 356 10.25 -9.35 -14.93
CA SER A 356 9.97 -9.30 -16.37
C SER A 356 8.52 -9.58 -16.75
N ASP A 357 7.67 -9.94 -15.79
CA ASP A 357 6.31 -10.40 -16.03
C ASP A 357 5.31 -9.26 -15.99
N LEU A 358 4.50 -9.17 -17.05
CA LEU A 358 3.42 -8.20 -17.16
C LEU A 358 2.11 -8.79 -16.60
N PHE A 359 1.45 -8.02 -15.74
CA PHE A 359 0.17 -8.35 -15.16
C PHE A 359 -0.85 -7.24 -15.36
N ILE A 360 -2.12 -7.60 -15.25
CA ILE A 360 -3.25 -6.67 -15.22
C ILE A 360 -4.21 -7.00 -14.08
N CYS A 361 -4.73 -5.97 -13.44
CA CYS A 361 -5.83 -6.02 -12.49
C CYS A 361 -7.13 -5.68 -13.23
N LEU A 362 -8.09 -6.61 -13.22
CA LEU A 362 -9.43 -6.43 -13.78
C LEU A 362 -10.42 -6.18 -12.66
N THR A 363 -11.07 -5.02 -12.69
CA THR A 363 -12.04 -4.60 -11.67
C THR A 363 -13.45 -5.00 -12.06
N ARG A 364 -14.23 -5.57 -11.12
CA ARG A 364 -15.68 -5.75 -11.24
C ARG A 364 -16.41 -5.12 -10.07
N PHE A 365 -17.62 -4.62 -10.32
CA PHE A 365 -18.47 -4.09 -9.24
C PHE A 365 -18.89 -5.18 -8.25
N ILE A 366 -19.40 -6.30 -8.76
CA ILE A 366 -19.80 -7.47 -7.99
C ILE A 366 -19.28 -8.75 -8.66
N GLY A 367 -19.24 -9.83 -7.89
CA GLY A 367 -18.56 -11.07 -8.28
C GLY A 367 -17.09 -10.98 -7.90
N ASP A 368 -16.20 -11.39 -8.79
CA ASP A 368 -14.78 -11.44 -8.49
C ASP A 368 -13.94 -10.62 -9.47
N SER A 369 -13.12 -9.72 -8.92
CA SER A 369 -12.01 -9.08 -9.65
C SER A 369 -10.89 -10.10 -9.86
N LYS A 370 -10.06 -9.88 -10.87
CA LYS A 370 -8.99 -10.83 -11.22
C LYS A 370 -7.66 -10.13 -11.42
N VAL A 371 -6.58 -10.85 -11.13
CA VAL A 371 -5.25 -10.54 -11.59
C VAL A 371 -4.89 -11.55 -12.68
N MET A 372 -4.47 -11.04 -13.84
CA MET A 372 -4.07 -11.87 -14.98
C MET A 372 -2.61 -11.60 -15.35
N ARG A 373 -1.89 -12.66 -15.75
CA ARG A 373 -0.51 -12.61 -16.23
C ARG A 373 -0.49 -12.73 -17.75
N TRP A 374 0.37 -11.96 -18.42
CA TRP A 374 0.65 -12.12 -19.84
C TRP A 374 1.52 -13.36 -20.09
N ASP A 375 1.05 -14.33 -20.88
CA ASP A 375 1.79 -15.58 -21.18
C ASP A 375 2.63 -15.52 -22.47
N GLY A 376 2.68 -14.37 -23.14
CA GLY A 376 3.31 -14.18 -24.46
C GLY A 376 2.30 -14.10 -25.61
N ALA A 377 1.10 -14.66 -25.45
CA ALA A 377 0.04 -14.65 -26.44
C ALA A 377 -1.26 -14.01 -25.94
N LEU A 378 -1.65 -14.29 -24.71
CA LEU A 378 -2.86 -13.77 -24.07
C LEU A 378 -2.72 -13.62 -22.55
N PHE A 379 -3.68 -12.93 -21.94
CA PHE A 379 -3.75 -12.82 -20.48
C PHE A 379 -4.43 -14.05 -19.87
N ARG A 380 -3.75 -14.70 -18.93
CA ARG A 380 -4.20 -15.87 -18.18
C ARG A 380 -4.48 -15.50 -16.73
N GLU A 381 -5.55 -16.05 -16.17
CA GLU A 381 -5.86 -15.84 -14.75
C GLU A 381 -4.71 -16.32 -13.87
N ALA A 382 -4.24 -15.43 -12.99
CA ALA A 382 -3.24 -15.73 -11.96
C ALA A 382 -3.90 -15.80 -10.58
N GLN A 383 -4.84 -14.90 -10.30
CA GLN A 383 -5.51 -14.83 -9.01
C GLN A 383 -6.89 -14.18 -9.13
N THR A 384 -7.76 -14.48 -8.17
CA THR A 384 -9.13 -13.96 -8.09
C THR A 384 -9.40 -13.40 -6.70
N MET A 385 -10.08 -12.24 -6.63
CA MET A 385 -10.41 -11.52 -5.40
C MET A 385 -11.90 -11.13 -5.37
N PRO A 386 -12.61 -11.34 -4.25
CA PRO A 386 -14.03 -11.02 -4.17
C PRO A 386 -14.26 -9.50 -4.16
N SER A 387 -15.11 -9.02 -5.06
CA SER A 387 -15.52 -7.62 -5.17
C SER A 387 -16.84 -7.37 -4.46
N ARG A 388 -16.85 -6.38 -3.57
CA ARG A 388 -18.02 -5.98 -2.76
C ARG A 388 -18.40 -4.53 -3.08
N GLY A 389 -18.93 -4.32 -4.29
CA GLY A 389 -19.20 -2.98 -4.82
C GLY A 389 -17.92 -2.25 -5.20
N SER A 390 -17.02 -2.93 -5.93
CA SER A 390 -15.68 -2.41 -6.24
C SER A 390 -15.67 -1.55 -7.50
N MET A 391 -15.09 -0.36 -7.41
CA MET A 391 -14.95 0.57 -8.53
C MET A 391 -13.49 0.80 -8.92
N VAL A 392 -12.54 0.24 -8.17
CA VAL A 392 -11.11 0.43 -8.41
C VAL A 392 -10.32 -0.78 -7.90
N PHE A 393 -9.41 -1.26 -8.73
CA PHE A 393 -8.37 -2.22 -8.36
C PHE A 393 -7.02 -1.71 -8.85
N GLN A 394 -6.38 -0.88 -8.03
CA GLN A 394 -5.20 -0.12 -8.42
C GLN A 394 -3.92 -0.82 -7.95
N PRO A 395 -3.05 -1.32 -8.85
CA PRO A 395 -1.70 -1.71 -8.49
C PRO A 395 -0.81 -0.47 -8.32
N PHE A 396 0.16 -0.54 -7.40
CA PHE A 396 1.18 0.49 -7.22
C PHE A 396 2.42 -0.10 -6.56
N ALA A 397 3.57 0.53 -6.76
CA ALA A 397 4.84 0.11 -6.17
C ALA A 397 5.43 1.22 -5.29
N VAL A 398 6.08 0.80 -4.21
CA VAL A 398 6.86 1.69 -3.33
C VAL A 398 8.21 1.05 -3.08
N GLY A 399 9.26 1.57 -3.72
CA GLY A 399 10.59 0.92 -3.70
C GLY A 399 10.50 -0.49 -4.28
N SER A 400 10.94 -1.50 -3.51
CA SER A 400 10.86 -2.92 -3.89
C SER A 400 9.52 -3.58 -3.59
N TRP A 401 8.57 -2.86 -2.97
CA TRP A 401 7.29 -3.43 -2.56
C TRP A 401 6.23 -3.19 -3.62
N GLN A 402 5.66 -4.26 -4.17
CA GLN A 402 4.50 -4.20 -5.05
C GLN A 402 3.22 -4.42 -4.23
N TYR A 403 2.23 -3.55 -4.42
CA TYR A 403 0.92 -3.62 -3.78
C TYR A 403 -0.20 -3.56 -4.82
N ALA A 404 -1.41 -3.91 -4.38
CA ALA A 404 -2.63 -3.61 -5.10
C ALA A 404 -3.77 -3.30 -4.12
N ILE A 405 -4.61 -2.32 -4.44
CA ILE A 405 -5.70 -1.87 -3.58
C ILE A 405 -7.02 -2.13 -4.28
N LEU A 406 -7.84 -2.98 -3.67
CA LEU A 406 -9.21 -3.25 -4.10
C LEU A 406 -10.16 -2.41 -3.24
N GLY A 407 -10.66 -1.33 -3.82
CA GLY A 407 -11.67 -0.48 -3.19
C GLY A 407 -13.03 -1.17 -3.14
N ASN A 408 -13.75 -1.08 -2.03
CA ASN A 408 -15.08 -1.68 -1.87
C ASN A 408 -16.07 -0.66 -1.28
N ASP A 409 -17.27 -0.56 -1.86
CA ASP A 409 -18.34 0.30 -1.34
C ASP A 409 -19.11 -0.37 -0.19
N TYR A 410 -19.13 -1.71 -0.11
CA TYR A 410 -19.94 -2.47 0.86
C TYR A 410 -19.13 -3.11 2.01
N SER A 411 -17.81 -2.99 1.98
CA SER A 411 -16.88 -3.51 2.99
C SER A 411 -15.64 -2.63 3.08
N PHE A 412 -14.66 -3.02 3.92
CA PHE A 412 -13.37 -2.33 3.92
C PHE A 412 -12.67 -2.44 2.56
N THR A 413 -11.88 -1.41 2.26
CA THR A 413 -10.94 -1.42 1.14
C THR A 413 -9.78 -2.35 1.52
N GLN A 414 -9.49 -3.34 0.68
CA GLN A 414 -8.44 -4.31 0.94
C GLN A 414 -7.17 -3.92 0.21
N VAL A 415 -6.08 -3.74 0.96
CA VAL A 415 -4.72 -3.62 0.43
C VAL A 415 -4.10 -5.00 0.42
N TYR A 416 -3.51 -5.35 -0.70
CA TYR A 416 -2.73 -6.56 -0.90
C TYR A 416 -1.27 -6.20 -1.16
N ARG A 417 -0.37 -7.11 -0.76
CA ARG A 417 1.07 -7.03 -1.00
C ARG A 417 1.50 -8.23 -1.83
N TRP A 418 2.37 -8.02 -2.81
CA TRP A 418 2.91 -9.11 -3.62
C TRP A 418 3.82 -10.02 -2.79
N ASP A 419 3.59 -11.32 -2.85
CA ASP A 419 4.45 -12.35 -2.28
C ASP A 419 5.30 -12.95 -3.41
N ALA A 420 6.58 -12.60 -3.46
CA ALA A 420 7.49 -13.07 -4.50
C ALA A 420 7.70 -14.60 -4.48
N LYS A 421 7.55 -15.26 -3.32
CA LYS A 421 7.69 -16.73 -3.23
C LYS A 421 6.50 -17.45 -3.82
N LYS A 422 5.31 -16.86 -3.69
CA LYS A 422 4.06 -17.43 -4.23
C LYS A 422 3.73 -16.94 -5.63
N GLY A 423 4.26 -15.78 -6.03
CA GLY A 423 3.89 -15.13 -7.29
C GLY A 423 2.45 -14.63 -7.30
N GLU A 424 1.92 -14.22 -6.14
CA GLU A 424 0.54 -13.78 -5.98
C GLU A 424 0.41 -12.63 -4.97
N PHE A 425 -0.74 -11.94 -4.97
CA PHE A 425 -1.05 -10.94 -3.94
C PHE A 425 -1.61 -11.59 -2.67
N VAL A 426 -1.06 -11.23 -1.51
CA VAL A 426 -1.57 -11.65 -0.19
C VAL A 426 -2.21 -10.47 0.53
N ARG A 427 -3.24 -10.72 1.35
CA ARG A 427 -3.86 -9.67 2.16
C ARG A 427 -2.82 -9.03 3.07
N PHE A 428 -2.84 -7.70 3.16
CA PHE A 428 -1.81 -6.94 3.85
C PHE A 428 -2.40 -5.98 4.88
N GLN A 429 -3.30 -5.10 4.47
CA GLN A 429 -3.92 -4.09 5.35
C GLN A 429 -5.36 -3.80 4.91
N GLU A 430 -6.22 -3.39 5.83
CA GLU A 430 -7.56 -2.90 5.52
C GLU A 430 -7.63 -1.38 5.74
N LEU A 431 -8.24 -0.67 4.80
CA LEU A 431 -8.46 0.77 4.85
C LEU A 431 -9.97 1.07 4.93
N ASN A 432 -10.34 2.07 5.73
CA ASN A 432 -11.72 2.51 5.87
C ASN A 432 -11.96 3.82 5.09
N ILE A 433 -12.37 3.67 3.83
CA ILE A 433 -12.65 4.77 2.91
C ILE A 433 -14.07 4.58 2.38
N GLN A 434 -14.87 5.65 2.41
CA GLN A 434 -16.26 5.58 1.98
C GLN A 434 -16.37 5.75 0.46
N ALA A 435 -16.78 4.68 -0.23
CA ALA A 435 -16.96 4.66 -1.68
C ALA A 435 -15.71 5.14 -2.45
N PRO A 436 -14.58 4.39 -2.36
CA PRO A 436 -13.34 4.74 -3.05
C PRO A 436 -13.52 4.72 -4.57
N ARG A 437 -12.88 5.65 -5.29
CA ARG A 437 -12.98 5.73 -6.77
C ARG A 437 -11.64 5.69 -7.49
N ALA A 438 -10.57 6.16 -6.85
CA ALA A 438 -9.22 6.20 -7.41
C ALA A 438 -8.19 6.23 -6.28
N PHE A 439 -7.03 5.67 -6.57
CA PHE A 439 -5.85 5.70 -5.70
C PHE A 439 -4.68 6.22 -6.51
N SER A 440 -3.99 7.26 -6.02
CA SER A 440 -2.85 7.85 -6.72
C SER A 440 -1.63 7.86 -5.81
N PRO A 441 -0.56 7.12 -6.12
CA PRO A 441 0.69 7.17 -5.38
C PRO A 441 1.43 8.50 -5.65
N VAL A 442 2.05 9.06 -4.62
CA VAL A 442 2.74 10.36 -4.67
C VAL A 442 4.08 10.23 -3.95
N ALA A 443 5.18 10.53 -4.66
CA ALA A 443 6.53 10.49 -4.10
C ALA A 443 7.08 11.92 -3.92
N ILE A 444 7.53 12.26 -2.70
CA ILE A 444 8.06 13.59 -2.36
C ILE A 444 9.19 13.45 -1.34
N ASP A 445 10.39 13.95 -1.62
CA ASP A 445 11.52 14.01 -0.67
C ASP A 445 11.75 12.70 0.11
N ASN A 446 11.80 11.57 -0.59
CA ASN A 446 11.90 10.19 -0.06
C ASN A 446 10.69 9.67 0.73
N ARG A 447 9.64 10.48 0.91
CA ARG A 447 8.36 10.07 1.48
C ARG A 447 7.42 9.62 0.37
N GLN A 448 6.59 8.65 0.72
CA GLN A 448 5.70 7.98 -0.21
C GLN A 448 4.30 8.08 0.36
N PHE A 449 3.39 8.69 -0.39
CA PHE A 449 2.01 8.89 -0.01
C PHE A 449 1.11 8.16 -0.98
N LEU A 450 -0.09 7.86 -0.49
CA LEU A 450 -1.18 7.32 -1.29
C LEU A 450 -2.40 8.19 -1.06
N VAL A 451 -2.86 8.85 -2.11
CA VAL A 451 -4.08 9.65 -2.07
C VAL A 451 -5.25 8.78 -2.52
N ALA A 452 -6.29 8.72 -1.71
CA ALA A 452 -7.49 7.93 -1.95
C ALA A 452 -8.71 8.85 -2.11
N SER A 453 -9.28 8.86 -3.32
CA SER A 453 -10.53 9.58 -3.58
C SER A 453 -11.70 8.89 -2.88
N SER A 454 -12.70 9.67 -2.52
CA SER A 454 -13.88 9.20 -1.80
C SER A 454 -15.11 9.91 -2.33
N PHE A 455 -16.03 9.15 -2.91
CA PHE A 455 -17.21 9.70 -3.58
C PHE A 455 -18.29 10.19 -2.62
N LYS A 456 -18.36 9.62 -1.40
CA LYS A 456 -19.38 9.96 -0.39
C LYS A 456 -18.83 10.48 0.93
N GLY A 457 -17.59 10.17 1.25
CA GLY A 457 -16.92 10.67 2.45
C GLY A 457 -15.76 11.61 2.12
N LYS A 458 -14.91 11.84 3.11
CA LYS A 458 -13.69 12.64 2.97
C LYS A 458 -12.62 11.91 2.19
N THR A 459 -12.02 12.60 1.22
CA THR A 459 -10.79 12.17 0.54
C THR A 459 -9.66 12.02 1.58
N GLN A 460 -8.88 10.95 1.50
CA GLN A 460 -7.86 10.61 2.49
C GLN A 460 -6.47 10.53 1.85
N ILE A 461 -5.45 10.88 2.62
CA ILE A 461 -4.04 10.73 2.25
C ILE A 461 -3.40 9.83 3.30
N PHE A 462 -2.74 8.78 2.84
CA PHE A 462 -1.96 7.87 3.65
C PHE A 462 -0.47 8.09 3.39
N GLU A 463 0.36 7.91 4.40
CA GLU A 463 1.81 7.83 4.27
C GLU A 463 2.24 6.38 4.39
N HIS A 464 3.05 5.93 3.44
CA HIS A 464 3.72 4.64 3.52
C HIS A 464 4.91 4.75 4.48
N ARG A 465 4.89 3.93 5.53
CA ARG A 465 5.91 3.93 6.58
C ARG A 465 6.51 2.54 6.71
N ILE A 466 7.83 2.49 6.89
CA ILE A 466 8.54 1.27 7.25
C ILE A 466 8.45 1.10 8.76
N ILE A 467 8.05 -0.09 9.21
CA ILE A 467 7.95 -0.46 10.63
C ILE A 467 8.93 -1.58 10.92
N ASP A 468 9.69 -1.43 12.00
CA ASP A 468 10.47 -2.51 12.60
C ASP A 468 9.68 -3.14 13.74
N LEU A 469 9.24 -4.39 13.53
CA LEU A 469 8.48 -5.18 14.50
C LEU A 469 9.34 -5.77 15.63
N SER A 470 10.66 -5.56 15.61
CA SER A 470 11.56 -6.02 16.68
C SER A 470 11.60 -5.09 17.90
N ASN A 471 10.98 -3.91 17.81
CA ASN A 471 10.97 -2.91 18.88
C ASN A 471 9.92 -3.13 19.95
#